data_AF-A0A934E4J2-F1
#
_entry.id   AF-A0A934E4J2-F1
#
_cell.length_a   1.000
_cell.length_b   1.000
_cell.length_c   1.000
_cell.angle_alpha   90.00
_cell.angle_beta   90.00
_cell.angle_gamma   90.00
#
_symmetry.space_group_name_H-M   'P 1'
#
loop_
_entity.id
_entity.type
_entity.pdbx_description
1 polymer ?
#
loop_
_entity_poly.entity_id
_entity_poly.type
_entity_poly.pdbx_seq_one_letter_code
_entity_poly.pdbx_strand_id
1 'polypeptide(L)'
;MRTHLRLLLSILVISTLPTGLSRCSTQPPDTSVGVDSSCDEGDAQPGRDAGAGHDAGETSRCRGVTLQASDLDNYATLLDCLRNPAPEAERIEAVSTFITAVESHDGLPIVGQGQVVFVYVRSADWDGLDDTTPGEAFEPGRRNLPIRVAGDFNSWNVESWVLRQEAANFFHVSVPISPTSATRWGYKLIAKDEAGNDVWFSDPLSRRFVFDASGRLSIVRGDDDQGQLEWIRSVHARRLNVDRSITLYLPRGYDTNPSKRYPVLYMHDGNNLFDAHQPRSASESWEVDETANAEIEAGRVREFIVVGIPNNDNRLGEYTPVADEYEGSTVGGDGELYADFIVSDLKPLIDGRYRTLAGPESTAVLGSSLGGVISFFIGLEHPQTFKYIGGMSSTFDWGSALGNPTLPDQYAEMPDLASRRQVYYLDSGGGPEQDGTCPSDGPNDGRDNYCETLEMKGTLEAAGISTYPLDPNADRLQPDDIDIYHWWQPNAPHSEASWRARMFRPLRLFFRP
;
A
#
# COMPACT_ATOMS: atom_id res chain seq x y z
N MET A 1 -41.34 37.88 10.15
CA MET A 1 -42.53 38.08 9.27
C MET A 1 -41.99 38.17 7.83
N ARG A 2 -42.46 37.34 6.89
CA ARG A 2 -43.52 37.65 5.90
C ARG A 2 -43.22 38.94 5.11
N THR A 3 -42.69 38.88 3.88
CA THR A 3 -43.37 38.61 2.56
C THR A 3 -44.27 39.77 2.09
N HIS A 4 -44.53 40.03 0.80
CA HIS A 4 -44.23 39.35 -0.48
C HIS A 4 -43.50 40.36 -1.43
N LEU A 5 -43.40 40.32 -2.78
CA LEU A 5 -43.85 39.53 -3.97
C LEU A 5 -42.77 39.84 -5.09
N ARG A 6 -42.76 39.53 -6.41
CA ARG A 6 -43.59 38.87 -7.46
C ARG A 6 -42.60 38.48 -8.58
N LEU A 7 -42.37 37.21 -8.95
CA LEU A 7 -43.21 36.25 -9.70
C LEU A 7 -43.44 36.59 -11.19
N LEU A 8 -42.90 35.76 -12.09
CA LEU A 8 -43.55 35.32 -13.34
C LEU A 8 -42.95 33.98 -13.82
N LEU A 9 -43.73 33.23 -14.60
CA LEU A 9 -43.50 31.84 -15.01
C LEU A 9 -44.10 31.63 -16.41
N SER A 10 -43.59 30.70 -17.23
CA SER A 10 -44.25 30.26 -18.47
C SER A 10 -43.86 28.85 -18.92
N ILE A 11 -44.79 28.19 -19.62
CA ILE A 11 -44.85 26.79 -20.08
C ILE A 11 -45.79 26.81 -21.32
N LEU A 12 -45.89 25.87 -22.27
CA LEU A 12 -45.58 24.43 -22.37
C LEU A 12 -45.50 24.05 -23.89
N VAL A 13 -45.30 22.76 -24.20
CA VAL A 13 -45.93 21.97 -25.30
C VAL A 13 -44.97 21.17 -26.23
N ILE A 14 -44.80 19.89 -25.88
CA ILE A 14 -44.96 18.64 -26.69
C ILE A 14 -44.92 18.76 -28.24
N SER A 15 -44.02 18.01 -28.94
CA SER A 15 -44.40 16.79 -29.73
C SER A 15 -43.38 16.25 -30.77
N THR A 16 -43.30 14.90 -30.83
CA THR A 16 -43.05 14.00 -31.99
C THR A 16 -41.70 13.93 -32.76
N LEU A 17 -41.35 12.69 -33.12
CA LEU A 17 -40.30 12.24 -34.05
C LEU A 17 -40.71 12.42 -35.53
N PRO A 18 -39.79 12.24 -36.50
CA PRO A 18 -39.82 10.97 -37.25
C PRO A 18 -38.44 10.34 -37.60
N THR A 19 -38.49 9.14 -38.17
CA THR A 19 -37.37 8.30 -38.63
C THR A 19 -36.95 8.57 -40.09
N GLY A 20 -35.74 8.18 -40.51
CA GLY A 20 -35.38 8.11 -41.94
C GLY A 20 -33.98 7.55 -42.26
N LEU A 21 -33.92 6.34 -42.81
CA LEU A 21 -32.76 5.77 -43.54
C LEU A 21 -32.88 6.11 -45.03
N SER A 22 -31.77 6.19 -45.79
CA SER A 22 -31.70 5.74 -47.21
C SER A 22 -30.28 5.76 -47.82
N ARG A 23 -30.13 5.10 -48.98
CA ARG A 23 -28.89 4.86 -49.74
C ARG A 23 -28.95 5.51 -51.15
N CYS A 24 -27.79 5.75 -51.77
CA CYS A 24 -27.57 5.81 -53.23
C CYS A 24 -26.17 5.18 -53.49
N SER A 25 -25.85 4.31 -54.46
CA SER A 25 -26.48 3.81 -55.69
C SER A 25 -26.21 4.56 -57.01
N THR A 26 -25.09 4.18 -57.65
CA THR A 26 -24.95 3.78 -59.07
C THR A 26 -25.23 4.75 -60.25
N GLN A 27 -24.12 5.07 -60.94
CA GLN A 27 -23.91 5.19 -62.42
C GLN A 27 -24.11 6.55 -63.17
N PRO A 28 -23.38 6.75 -64.32
CA PRO A 28 -23.16 8.05 -65.01
C PRO A 28 -23.90 8.12 -66.39
N PRO A 29 -23.69 9.12 -67.29
CA PRO A 29 -22.45 9.56 -67.99
C PRO A 29 -22.13 11.08 -67.70
N ASP A 30 -21.32 11.89 -68.41
CA ASP A 30 -20.83 11.89 -69.82
C ASP A 30 -19.52 12.73 -70.02
N THR A 31 -19.06 12.84 -71.27
CA THR A 31 -17.72 13.29 -71.75
C THR A 31 -17.39 14.80 -71.73
N SER A 32 -16.09 15.16 -71.56
CA SER A 32 -15.27 15.84 -72.62
C SER A 32 -13.80 16.20 -72.26
N VAL A 33 -12.85 15.53 -72.93
CA VAL A 33 -11.56 16.02 -73.54
C VAL A 33 -10.56 16.95 -72.78
N GLY A 34 -9.30 16.50 -72.68
CA GLY A 34 -8.05 17.28 -72.43
C GLY A 34 -7.01 16.46 -71.63
N VAL A 35 -5.94 15.84 -72.16
CA VAL A 35 -4.77 16.34 -72.93
C VAL A 35 -3.94 17.33 -72.10
N ASP A 36 -2.67 17.10 -71.69
CA ASP A 36 -1.71 15.97 -71.81
C ASP A 36 -0.58 16.16 -70.74
N SER A 37 0.48 15.37 -70.49
CA SER A 37 1.07 14.10 -71.02
C SER A 37 2.13 13.54 -70.03
N SER A 38 2.61 12.28 -70.19
CA SER A 38 3.84 11.65 -69.59
C SER A 38 3.94 11.54 -68.05
N CYS A 39 4.54 10.54 -67.39
CA CYS A 39 5.16 9.22 -67.69
C CYS A 39 5.15 8.43 -66.33
N ASP A 40 5.38 7.11 -66.19
CA ASP A 40 5.75 6.05 -67.15
C ASP A 40 5.24 4.66 -66.65
N GLU A 41 5.30 3.64 -67.51
CA GLU A 41 5.14 2.20 -67.18
C GLU A 41 6.52 1.58 -66.85
N GLY A 42 6.73 0.35 -66.33
CA GLY A 42 5.86 -0.76 -65.92
C GLY A 42 6.44 -1.44 -64.65
N ASP A 43 6.28 -2.74 -64.38
CA ASP A 43 5.94 -3.88 -65.24
C ASP A 43 5.14 -4.95 -64.44
N ALA A 44 4.53 -5.95 -65.11
CA ALA A 44 3.45 -6.74 -64.49
C ALA A 44 3.46 -8.29 -64.68
N GLN A 45 3.18 -9.00 -63.58
CA GLN A 45 2.46 -10.31 -63.52
C GLN A 45 3.18 -11.55 -64.13
N PRO A 46 2.61 -12.78 -64.09
CA PRO A 46 1.95 -13.52 -62.98
C PRO A 46 2.49 -14.96 -62.78
N GLY A 47 2.10 -15.70 -61.71
CA GLY A 47 2.54 -17.11 -61.59
C GLY A 47 2.08 -18.04 -60.44
N ARG A 48 0.78 -18.12 -60.12
CA ARG A 48 0.02 -19.28 -59.55
C ARG A 48 0.59 -20.24 -58.47
N ASP A 49 -0.29 -20.52 -57.49
CA ASP A 49 -0.56 -21.83 -56.82
C ASP A 49 0.59 -22.54 -56.05
N ALA A 50 0.44 -23.02 -54.80
CA ALA A 50 -0.75 -23.21 -53.96
C ALA A 50 -0.43 -23.36 -52.45
N GLY A 51 -1.43 -23.11 -51.61
CA GLY A 51 -1.70 -23.94 -50.41
C GLY A 51 -0.82 -23.78 -49.17
N ALA A 52 -1.03 -22.72 -48.40
CA ALA A 52 -0.83 -22.74 -46.94
C ALA A 52 -1.82 -21.80 -46.24
N GLY A 53 -2.89 -22.36 -45.66
CA GLY A 53 -3.67 -21.66 -44.66
C GLY A 53 -2.98 -21.82 -43.31
N HIS A 54 -2.42 -20.73 -42.76
CA HIS A 54 -1.86 -20.72 -41.41
C HIS A 54 -2.53 -19.66 -40.56
N ASP A 55 -2.65 -20.02 -39.29
CA ASP A 55 -3.70 -19.62 -38.39
C ASP A 55 -3.83 -18.13 -38.05
N ALA A 56 -5.06 -17.64 -38.17
CA ALA A 56 -5.54 -16.47 -37.43
C ALA A 56 -6.29 -16.88 -36.14
N GLY A 57 -6.43 -18.18 -35.84
CA GLY A 57 -7.10 -18.71 -34.66
C GLY A 57 -6.14 -18.99 -33.50
N GLU A 58 -5.03 -19.68 -33.75
CA GLU A 58 -4.08 -20.09 -32.69
C GLU A 58 -3.49 -18.89 -31.92
N THR A 59 -3.03 -17.84 -32.60
CA THR A 59 -2.45 -16.63 -31.98
C THR A 59 -3.47 -15.71 -31.27
N SER A 60 -4.75 -16.09 -31.22
CA SER A 60 -5.80 -15.29 -30.55
C SER A 60 -5.96 -15.62 -29.06
N ARG A 61 -5.65 -16.86 -28.63
CA ARG A 61 -6.07 -17.39 -27.33
C ARG A 61 -5.39 -16.70 -26.15
N CYS A 62 -4.05 -16.60 -26.19
CA CYS A 62 -3.27 -15.94 -25.15
C CYS A 62 -3.57 -14.44 -25.03
N ARG A 63 -4.04 -13.80 -26.12
CA ARG A 63 -4.47 -12.40 -26.16
C ARG A 63 -5.88 -12.17 -25.61
N GLY A 64 -6.62 -13.23 -25.29
CA GLY A 64 -7.95 -13.16 -24.67
C GLY A 64 -7.93 -13.09 -23.13
N VAL A 65 -6.75 -13.28 -22.52
CA VAL A 65 -6.54 -13.18 -21.07
C VAL A 65 -6.71 -11.71 -20.64
N THR A 66 -7.34 -11.49 -19.49
CA THR A 66 -7.77 -10.18 -18.93
C THR A 66 -8.95 -9.50 -19.64
N LEU A 67 -9.46 -10.05 -20.75
CA LEU A 67 -10.65 -9.52 -21.43
C LEU A 67 -11.98 -10.06 -20.87
N GLN A 68 -11.96 -10.89 -19.82
CA GLN A 68 -13.16 -11.54 -19.27
C GLN A 68 -13.76 -10.82 -18.06
N ALA A 69 -15.03 -11.10 -17.77
CA ALA A 69 -15.80 -10.41 -16.72
C ALA A 69 -15.48 -10.86 -15.27
N SER A 70 -14.65 -11.89 -15.09
CA SER A 70 -14.17 -12.31 -13.76
C SER A 70 -12.78 -12.94 -13.83
N ASP A 71 -12.08 -12.95 -12.70
CA ASP A 71 -10.75 -13.56 -12.59
C ASP A 71 -10.77 -15.09 -12.79
N LEU A 72 -11.89 -15.75 -12.49
CA LEU A 72 -12.09 -17.17 -12.83
C LEU A 72 -12.16 -17.41 -14.33
N ASP A 73 -12.82 -16.52 -15.07
CA ASP A 73 -12.91 -16.61 -16.54
C ASP A 73 -11.56 -16.27 -17.20
N ASN A 74 -10.84 -15.28 -16.63
CA ASN A 74 -9.46 -14.97 -17.03
C ASN A 74 -8.51 -16.17 -16.78
N TYR A 75 -8.63 -16.84 -15.63
CA TYR A 75 -7.91 -18.07 -15.30
C TYR A 75 -8.25 -19.21 -16.26
N ALA A 76 -9.54 -19.43 -16.56
CA ALA A 76 -9.96 -20.44 -17.53
C ALA A 76 -9.40 -20.16 -18.95
N THR A 77 -9.34 -18.89 -19.35
CA THR A 77 -8.76 -18.44 -20.62
C THR A 77 -7.23 -18.64 -20.65
N LEU A 78 -6.54 -18.33 -19.55
CA LEU A 78 -5.11 -18.62 -19.40
C LEU A 78 -4.84 -20.13 -19.49
N LEU A 79 -5.66 -20.98 -18.86
CA LEU A 79 -5.50 -22.43 -18.96
C LEU A 79 -5.67 -22.97 -20.37
N ASP A 80 -6.50 -22.36 -21.23
CA ASP A 80 -6.56 -22.74 -22.65
C ASP A 80 -5.29 -22.29 -23.39
N CYS A 81 -4.82 -21.06 -23.18
CA CYS A 81 -3.52 -20.57 -23.70
C CYS A 81 -2.33 -21.47 -23.30
N LEU A 82 -2.26 -21.92 -22.04
CA LEU A 82 -1.15 -22.72 -21.52
C LEU A 82 -1.18 -24.20 -21.94
N ARG A 83 -2.34 -24.74 -22.30
CA ARG A 83 -2.53 -26.16 -22.66
C ARG A 83 -2.55 -26.45 -24.15
N ASN A 84 -2.72 -25.42 -25.00
CA ASN A 84 -2.74 -25.55 -26.46
C ASN A 84 -1.39 -25.08 -27.07
N PRO A 85 -1.14 -25.36 -28.36
CA PRO A 85 0.01 -24.80 -29.07
C PRO A 85 0.00 -23.27 -29.07
N ALA A 86 1.13 -22.69 -28.63
CA ALA A 86 1.42 -21.26 -28.63
C ALA A 86 2.95 -21.06 -28.56
N PRO A 87 3.48 -19.89 -28.96
CA PRO A 87 4.86 -19.49 -28.64
C PRO A 87 5.09 -19.43 -27.13
N GLU A 88 6.30 -19.73 -26.66
CA GLU A 88 6.61 -19.70 -25.23
C GLU A 88 6.59 -18.28 -24.65
N ALA A 89 7.06 -17.29 -25.42
CA ALA A 89 6.97 -15.87 -25.06
C ALA A 89 5.52 -15.41 -24.86
N GLU A 90 4.59 -15.74 -25.77
CA GLU A 90 3.16 -15.38 -25.64
C GLU A 90 2.52 -16.04 -24.40
N ARG A 91 2.99 -17.22 -23.96
CA ARG A 91 2.53 -17.86 -22.71
C ARG A 91 3.08 -17.17 -21.45
N ILE A 92 4.35 -16.76 -21.46
CA ILE A 92 4.96 -16.03 -20.34
C ILE A 92 4.31 -14.65 -20.20
N GLU A 93 4.09 -13.95 -21.31
CA GLU A 93 3.34 -12.70 -21.38
C GLU A 93 1.90 -12.87 -20.87
N ALA A 94 1.20 -13.94 -21.26
CA ALA A 94 -0.16 -14.21 -20.78
C ALA A 94 -0.21 -14.51 -19.26
N VAL A 95 0.79 -15.21 -18.70
CA VAL A 95 0.91 -15.43 -17.24
C VAL A 95 1.16 -14.10 -16.53
N SER A 96 2.12 -13.30 -16.98
CA SER A 96 2.41 -11.98 -16.40
C SER A 96 1.17 -11.07 -16.43
N THR A 97 0.52 -10.95 -17.59
CA THR A 97 -0.70 -10.15 -17.78
C THR A 97 -1.85 -10.62 -16.88
N PHE A 98 -2.02 -11.94 -16.70
CA PHE A 98 -3.00 -12.52 -15.78
C PHE A 98 -2.72 -12.13 -14.32
N ILE A 99 -1.49 -12.30 -13.84
CA ILE A 99 -1.12 -11.94 -12.46
C ILE A 99 -1.38 -10.45 -12.22
N THR A 100 -0.91 -9.56 -13.11
CA THR A 100 -1.13 -8.12 -12.98
C THR A 100 -2.61 -7.73 -12.92
N ALA A 101 -3.49 -8.37 -13.71
CA ALA A 101 -4.92 -8.09 -13.65
C ALA A 101 -5.57 -8.58 -12.35
N VAL A 102 -5.26 -9.81 -11.92
CA VAL A 102 -5.79 -10.36 -10.65
C VAL A 102 -5.31 -9.52 -9.46
N GLU A 103 -4.04 -9.08 -9.46
CA GLU A 103 -3.49 -8.17 -8.44
C GLU A 103 -4.08 -6.75 -8.48
N SER A 104 -4.68 -6.32 -9.59
CA SER A 104 -5.45 -5.07 -9.65
C SER A 104 -6.83 -5.19 -8.97
N HIS A 105 -7.41 -6.40 -8.97
CA HIS A 105 -8.68 -6.73 -8.32
C HIS A 105 -8.46 -7.13 -6.85
N ASP A 106 -8.84 -8.35 -6.46
CA ASP A 106 -8.71 -8.88 -5.10
C ASP A 106 -7.43 -9.70 -4.82
N GLY A 107 -6.56 -9.84 -5.82
CA GLY A 107 -5.31 -10.58 -5.70
C GLY A 107 -5.50 -12.10 -5.69
N LEU A 108 -4.40 -12.80 -5.44
CA LEU A 108 -4.41 -14.25 -5.24
C LEU A 108 -4.55 -14.58 -3.74
N PRO A 109 -5.16 -15.74 -3.40
CA PRO A 109 -5.74 -16.75 -4.30
C PRO A 109 -7.16 -16.36 -4.78
N ILE A 110 -7.58 -16.81 -5.98
CA ILE A 110 -8.88 -16.40 -6.53
C ILE A 110 -10.02 -17.06 -5.75
N VAL A 111 -10.83 -16.25 -5.07
CA VAL A 111 -12.01 -16.71 -4.33
C VAL A 111 -13.26 -16.69 -5.22
N GLY A 112 -13.80 -17.87 -5.51
CA GLY A 112 -14.98 -18.07 -6.34
C GLY A 112 -16.22 -18.52 -5.57
N GLN A 113 -17.36 -18.59 -6.25
CA GLN A 113 -18.52 -19.33 -5.75
C GLN A 113 -18.22 -20.84 -5.84
N GLY A 114 -18.18 -21.54 -4.71
CA GLY A 114 -17.98 -22.99 -4.67
C GLY A 114 -16.53 -23.47 -4.84
N GLN A 115 -15.57 -22.59 -5.09
CA GLN A 115 -14.15 -22.94 -5.25
C GLN A 115 -13.20 -21.81 -4.84
N VAL A 116 -11.96 -22.18 -4.48
CA VAL A 116 -10.81 -21.25 -4.40
C VAL A 116 -9.70 -21.79 -5.29
N VAL A 117 -9.10 -20.92 -6.10
CA VAL A 117 -7.98 -21.28 -7.00
C VAL A 117 -6.67 -20.76 -6.42
N PHE A 118 -5.83 -21.68 -5.97
CA PHE A 118 -4.46 -21.40 -5.56
C PHE A 118 -3.55 -21.43 -6.80
N VAL A 119 -2.61 -20.49 -6.88
CA VAL A 119 -1.69 -20.30 -8.01
C VAL A 119 -0.29 -20.06 -7.47
N TYR A 120 0.72 -20.67 -8.09
CA TYR A 120 2.13 -20.38 -7.86
C TYR A 120 2.83 -20.27 -9.20
N VAL A 121 3.69 -19.27 -9.39
CA VAL A 121 4.49 -19.09 -10.61
C VAL A 121 5.95 -19.08 -10.21
N ARG A 122 6.70 -20.11 -10.63
CA ARG A 122 8.14 -20.17 -10.37
C ARG A 122 8.89 -19.25 -11.33
N SER A 123 9.21 -18.05 -10.87
CA SER A 123 10.04 -17.06 -11.57
C SER A 123 10.86 -16.26 -10.57
N ALA A 124 12.04 -15.81 -10.99
CA ALA A 124 12.90 -14.93 -10.18
C ALA A 124 12.19 -13.63 -9.76
N ASP A 125 11.25 -13.14 -10.56
CA ASP A 125 10.48 -11.91 -10.29
C ASP A 125 9.49 -12.06 -9.13
N TRP A 126 9.04 -13.29 -8.83
CA TRP A 126 7.99 -13.59 -7.84
C TRP A 126 8.54 -14.35 -6.63
N ASP A 127 9.41 -15.35 -6.85
CA ASP A 127 10.17 -15.97 -5.77
C ASP A 127 11.12 -14.93 -5.13
N GLY A 128 11.78 -14.07 -5.92
CA GLY A 128 12.74 -13.05 -5.43
C GLY A 128 12.16 -11.95 -4.54
N LEU A 129 10.83 -11.77 -4.50
CA LEU A 129 10.14 -10.89 -3.55
C LEU A 129 9.97 -11.53 -2.15
N ASP A 130 10.32 -12.81 -2.04
CA ASP A 130 10.22 -13.63 -0.83
C ASP A 130 11.58 -13.90 -0.17
N ASP A 131 12.67 -13.68 -0.92
CA ASP A 131 14.06 -14.07 -0.63
C ASP A 131 14.73 -13.37 0.55
N THR A 132 13.97 -12.56 1.26
CA THR A 132 14.45 -11.68 2.34
C THR A 132 13.71 -11.85 3.65
N THR A 133 12.73 -12.77 3.74
CA THR A 133 12.15 -13.21 5.02
C THR A 133 12.95 -14.41 5.57
N PRO A 134 13.58 -14.31 6.75
CA PRO A 134 14.32 -15.41 7.36
C PRO A 134 13.45 -16.67 7.50
N GLY A 135 13.95 -17.79 6.98
CA GLY A 135 13.24 -19.07 6.97
C GLY A 135 12.34 -19.31 5.75
N GLU A 136 11.87 -18.30 5.03
CA GLU A 136 11.03 -18.49 3.83
C GLU A 136 11.81 -18.36 2.50
N ALA A 137 12.91 -17.61 2.49
CA ALA A 137 13.73 -17.29 1.32
C ALA A 137 14.02 -18.45 0.33
N PHE A 138 14.01 -18.17 -0.98
CA PHE A 138 14.36 -19.13 -2.02
C PHE A 138 15.86 -19.43 -2.01
N GLU A 139 16.20 -20.70 -1.82
CA GLU A 139 17.53 -21.21 -2.17
C GLU A 139 17.37 -22.17 -3.36
N PRO A 140 18.31 -22.19 -4.33
CA PRO A 140 18.31 -23.20 -5.39
C PRO A 140 18.26 -24.61 -4.81
N GLY A 141 17.28 -25.42 -5.25
CA GLY A 141 17.04 -26.77 -4.72
C GLY A 141 16.10 -26.84 -3.49
N ARG A 142 15.66 -25.70 -2.93
CA ARG A 142 14.79 -25.64 -1.73
C ARG A 142 13.28 -25.77 -2.02
N ARG A 143 12.84 -25.45 -3.24
CA ARG A 143 11.42 -25.48 -3.67
C ARG A 143 11.15 -26.50 -4.80
N ASN A 144 11.57 -27.76 -4.62
CA ASN A 144 11.38 -28.84 -5.60
C ASN A 144 9.93 -29.36 -5.65
N LEU A 145 9.61 -30.10 -6.73
CA LEU A 145 8.30 -30.69 -6.95
C LEU A 145 8.09 -31.96 -6.08
N PRO A 146 6.84 -32.31 -5.70
CA PRO A 146 5.59 -31.59 -6.00
C PRO A 146 5.38 -30.36 -5.09
N ILE A 147 4.85 -29.29 -5.68
CA ILE A 147 4.27 -28.19 -4.90
C ILE A 147 2.87 -28.61 -4.45
N ARG A 148 2.56 -28.42 -3.17
CA ARG A 148 1.28 -28.72 -2.51
C ARG A 148 0.76 -27.47 -1.81
N VAL A 149 -0.52 -27.48 -1.44
CA VAL A 149 -1.14 -26.45 -0.58
C VAL A 149 -1.86 -27.11 0.60
N ALA A 150 -1.70 -26.53 1.78
CA ALA A 150 -2.43 -26.91 2.98
C ALA A 150 -2.75 -25.68 3.84
N GLY A 151 -3.81 -25.77 4.64
CA GLY A 151 -4.31 -24.67 5.44
C GLY A 151 -5.53 -25.07 6.28
N ASP A 152 -6.22 -24.08 6.83
CA ASP A 152 -7.35 -24.31 7.73
C ASP A 152 -8.48 -25.11 7.04
N PHE A 153 -8.67 -24.88 5.74
CA PHE A 153 -9.68 -25.52 4.89
C PHE A 153 -9.50 -27.03 4.68
N ASN A 154 -8.34 -27.60 4.98
CA ASN A 154 -8.09 -29.04 4.93
C ASN A 154 -7.44 -29.59 6.21
N SER A 155 -7.57 -28.85 7.32
CA SER A 155 -6.91 -29.17 8.60
C SER A 155 -5.42 -29.44 8.45
N TRP A 156 -4.75 -28.64 7.60
CA TRP A 156 -3.30 -28.68 7.35
C TRP A 156 -2.77 -30.00 6.76
N ASN A 157 -3.64 -30.81 6.13
CA ASN A 157 -3.26 -32.09 5.52
C ASN A 157 -2.53 -31.93 4.17
N VAL A 158 -1.20 -31.95 4.20
CA VAL A 158 -0.30 -31.80 3.04
C VAL A 158 -0.57 -32.73 1.86
N GLU A 159 -1.10 -33.93 2.08
CA GLU A 159 -1.34 -34.92 1.02
C GLU A 159 -2.63 -34.67 0.21
N SER A 160 -3.40 -33.63 0.54
CA SER A 160 -4.72 -33.38 -0.07
C SER A 160 -4.66 -32.76 -1.47
N TRP A 161 -3.79 -31.76 -1.67
CA TRP A 161 -3.87 -30.84 -2.81
C TRP A 161 -2.49 -30.57 -3.41
N VAL A 162 -2.13 -31.37 -4.40
CA VAL A 162 -0.95 -31.16 -5.25
C VAL A 162 -1.30 -30.14 -6.35
N LEU A 163 -0.46 -29.11 -6.53
CA LEU A 163 -0.62 -28.16 -7.63
C LEU A 163 -0.21 -28.82 -8.95
N ARG A 164 -1.06 -28.70 -9.96
CA ARG A 164 -0.77 -29.14 -11.32
C ARG A 164 0.13 -28.10 -12.01
N GLN A 165 1.24 -28.57 -12.57
CA GLN A 165 2.07 -27.80 -13.49
C GLN A 165 1.41 -27.70 -14.88
N GLU A 166 1.48 -26.53 -15.50
CA GLU A 166 1.21 -26.29 -16.92
C GLU A 166 2.49 -25.68 -17.57
N ALA A 167 2.38 -25.15 -18.79
CA ALA A 167 3.48 -24.42 -19.43
C ALA A 167 3.82 -23.09 -18.72
N ALA A 168 4.96 -22.48 -19.09
CA ALA A 168 5.45 -21.20 -18.55
C ALA A 168 5.56 -21.15 -17.01
N ASN A 169 5.98 -22.27 -16.39
CA ASN A 169 6.16 -22.41 -14.92
C ASN A 169 4.93 -22.07 -14.06
N PHE A 170 3.72 -22.14 -14.65
CA PHE A 170 2.47 -21.91 -13.95
C PHE A 170 2.01 -23.18 -13.22
N PHE A 171 1.81 -23.09 -11.91
CA PHE A 171 1.30 -24.15 -11.05
C PHE A 171 -0.02 -23.72 -10.43
N HIS A 172 -1.03 -24.61 -10.38
CA HIS A 172 -2.34 -24.24 -9.82
C HIS A 172 -3.12 -25.43 -9.27
N VAL A 173 -4.09 -25.16 -8.41
CA VAL A 173 -5.15 -26.10 -8.02
C VAL A 173 -6.44 -25.35 -7.70
N SER A 174 -7.56 -25.80 -8.27
CA SER A 174 -8.89 -25.40 -7.80
C SER A 174 -9.34 -26.38 -6.71
N VAL A 175 -9.64 -25.84 -5.54
CA VAL A 175 -10.14 -26.58 -4.37
C VAL A 175 -11.64 -26.28 -4.23
N PRO A 176 -12.52 -27.31 -4.13
CA PRO A 176 -13.97 -27.13 -4.09
C PRO A 176 -14.46 -26.73 -2.68
N ILE A 177 -14.13 -25.50 -2.28
CA ILE A 177 -14.40 -24.91 -0.97
C ILE A 177 -15.14 -23.58 -1.10
N SER A 178 -15.86 -23.19 -0.04
CA SER A 178 -16.53 -21.90 0.07
C SER A 178 -16.21 -21.27 1.43
N PRO A 179 -15.32 -20.25 1.48
CA PRO A 179 -14.98 -19.58 2.73
C PRO A 179 -16.21 -18.93 3.38
N THR A 180 -16.57 -19.40 4.58
CA THR A 180 -17.62 -18.79 5.40
C THR A 180 -17.13 -17.49 6.02
N SER A 181 -18.00 -16.49 6.19
CA SER A 181 -17.59 -15.11 6.51
C SER A 181 -16.89 -14.92 7.87
N ALA A 182 -17.13 -15.79 8.85
CA ALA A 182 -16.78 -15.56 10.25
C ALA A 182 -15.56 -16.36 10.74
N THR A 183 -14.59 -16.65 9.87
CA THR A 183 -13.36 -17.38 10.25
C THR A 183 -12.24 -17.09 9.26
N ARG A 184 -11.00 -16.95 9.74
CA ARG A 184 -9.80 -16.79 8.91
C ARG A 184 -9.47 -18.09 8.19
N TRP A 185 -9.08 -18.00 6.93
CA TRP A 185 -8.66 -19.14 6.14
C TRP A 185 -7.20 -18.93 5.72
N GLY A 186 -6.28 -19.29 6.61
CA GLY A 186 -4.84 -19.27 6.36
C GLY A 186 -4.35 -20.49 5.59
N TYR A 187 -3.25 -20.34 4.86
CA TYR A 187 -2.60 -21.41 4.11
C TYR A 187 -1.09 -21.17 3.92
N LYS A 188 -0.35 -22.25 3.65
CA LYS A 188 1.01 -22.22 3.12
C LYS A 188 1.15 -23.15 1.92
N LEU A 189 2.15 -22.88 1.08
CA LEU A 189 2.61 -23.79 0.05
C LEU A 189 3.67 -24.73 0.65
N ILE A 190 3.74 -25.96 0.15
CA ILE A 190 4.69 -26.98 0.60
C ILE A 190 5.39 -27.59 -0.59
N ALA A 191 6.72 -27.46 -0.63
CA ALA A 191 7.60 -28.04 -1.63
C ALA A 191 8.44 -29.18 -1.03
N LYS A 192 9.41 -29.67 -1.79
CA LYS A 192 10.47 -30.56 -1.30
C LYS A 192 11.84 -29.86 -1.33
N ASP A 193 12.71 -30.13 -0.36
CA ASP A 193 14.15 -29.81 -0.49
C ASP A 193 14.87 -30.87 -1.35
N GLU A 194 16.21 -30.81 -1.43
CA GLU A 194 17.03 -31.82 -2.13
C GLU A 194 17.07 -33.18 -1.41
N ALA A 195 16.80 -33.21 -0.10
CA ALA A 195 16.79 -34.42 0.72
C ALA A 195 15.41 -35.12 0.77
N GLY A 196 14.37 -34.47 0.24
CA GLY A 196 12.99 -34.96 0.23
C GLY A 196 12.16 -34.60 1.47
N ASN A 197 12.62 -33.68 2.32
CA ASN A 197 11.86 -33.12 3.43
C ASN A 197 10.81 -32.12 2.92
N ASP A 198 9.79 -31.82 3.73
CA ASP A 198 8.77 -30.82 3.42
C ASP A 198 9.27 -29.42 3.77
N VAL A 199 9.38 -28.55 2.76
CA VAL A 199 9.68 -27.12 2.96
C VAL A 199 8.38 -26.33 2.85
N TRP A 200 8.06 -25.60 3.92
CA TRP A 200 6.90 -24.73 4.00
C TRP A 200 7.31 -23.29 3.67
N PHE A 201 6.47 -22.60 2.90
CA PHE A 201 6.63 -21.20 2.55
C PHE A 201 5.25 -20.56 2.37
N SER A 202 5.11 -19.26 2.69
CA SER A 202 3.94 -18.52 2.26
C SER A 202 3.88 -18.43 0.73
N ASP A 203 2.68 -18.26 0.19
CA ASP A 203 2.47 -18.02 -1.24
C ASP A 203 2.98 -16.61 -1.61
N PRO A 204 4.05 -16.46 -2.42
CA PRO A 204 4.61 -15.15 -2.74
C PRO A 204 3.65 -14.27 -3.54
N LEU A 205 2.68 -14.88 -4.23
CA LEU A 205 1.66 -14.21 -5.02
C LEU A 205 0.44 -13.78 -4.19
N SER A 206 0.30 -14.27 -2.95
CA SER A 206 -0.79 -13.88 -2.07
C SER A 206 -0.72 -12.39 -1.77
N ARG A 207 -1.81 -11.65 -2.05
CA ARG A 207 -1.91 -10.22 -1.64
C ARG A 207 -1.98 -10.11 -0.12
N ARG A 208 -2.54 -11.13 0.55
CA ARG A 208 -3.03 -11.10 1.93
C ARG A 208 -2.22 -12.04 2.81
N PHE A 209 -1.89 -11.58 4.02
CA PHE A 209 -1.13 -12.39 4.99
C PHE A 209 -1.31 -11.90 6.43
N VAL A 210 -0.75 -12.65 7.37
CA VAL A 210 -0.37 -12.24 8.72
C VAL A 210 0.98 -12.88 9.06
N PHE A 211 1.48 -12.70 10.27
CA PHE A 211 2.59 -13.49 10.81
C PHE A 211 2.10 -14.46 11.89
N ASP A 212 2.79 -15.58 12.04
CA ASP A 212 2.67 -16.48 13.19
C ASP A 212 4.06 -17.04 13.59
N ALA A 213 4.11 -17.92 14.59
CA ALA A 213 5.36 -18.53 15.08
C ALA A 213 6.15 -19.35 14.04
N SER A 214 5.61 -19.48 12.81
CA SER A 214 6.19 -20.15 11.64
C SER A 214 6.51 -19.15 10.50
N GLY A 215 6.56 -17.85 10.79
CA GLY A 215 6.78 -16.77 9.82
C GLY A 215 5.50 -16.28 9.14
N ARG A 216 5.61 -15.75 7.92
CA ARG A 216 4.46 -15.20 7.17
C ARG A 216 3.43 -16.29 6.83
N LEU A 217 2.15 -16.02 6.98
CA LEU A 217 1.03 -16.91 6.70
C LEU A 217 0.12 -16.29 5.64
N SER A 218 -0.02 -16.91 4.46
CA SER A 218 -0.91 -16.42 3.40
C SER A 218 -2.39 -16.60 3.78
N ILE A 219 -3.24 -15.69 3.33
CA ILE A 219 -4.65 -15.63 3.72
C ILE A 219 -5.57 -15.64 2.49
N VAL A 220 -6.56 -16.54 2.49
CA VAL A 220 -7.67 -16.53 1.51
C VAL A 220 -8.65 -15.38 1.83
N ARG A 221 -8.97 -15.20 3.11
CA ARG A 221 -9.83 -14.12 3.64
C ARG A 221 -9.57 -13.90 5.13
N GLY A 222 -9.59 -12.64 5.56
CA GLY A 222 -9.58 -12.24 6.97
C GLY A 222 -10.91 -12.54 7.67
N ASP A 223 -10.95 -12.28 8.98
CA ASP A 223 -12.06 -12.66 9.86
C ASP A 223 -12.71 -11.47 10.58
N ASP A 224 -13.60 -11.79 11.53
CA ASP A 224 -14.31 -10.83 12.37
C ASP A 224 -13.57 -10.49 13.69
N ASP A 225 -12.42 -11.13 13.97
CA ASP A 225 -11.76 -11.16 15.28
C ASP A 225 -10.40 -10.46 15.33
N GLN A 226 -9.60 -10.53 14.26
CA GLN A 226 -8.27 -9.94 14.12
C GLN A 226 -8.13 -9.17 12.80
N GLY A 227 -7.19 -8.23 12.74
CA GLY A 227 -6.79 -7.62 11.48
C GLY A 227 -6.02 -8.55 10.55
N GLN A 228 -5.85 -8.13 9.29
CA GLN A 228 -5.04 -8.80 8.28
C GLN A 228 -4.11 -7.80 7.58
N LEU A 229 -2.98 -8.26 7.07
CA LEU A 229 -2.06 -7.45 6.29
C LEU A 229 -2.28 -7.64 4.78
N GLU A 230 -2.10 -6.58 4.00
CA GLU A 230 -2.07 -6.62 2.53
C GLU A 230 -0.83 -5.93 1.96
N TRP A 231 -0.34 -6.39 0.81
CA TRP A 231 0.70 -5.71 0.03
C TRP A 231 0.15 -5.14 -1.29
N ILE A 232 0.49 -3.89 -1.59
CA ILE A 232 0.51 -3.36 -2.96
C ILE A 232 1.98 -3.41 -3.41
N ARG A 233 2.31 -4.15 -4.48
CA ARG A 233 3.71 -4.38 -4.87
C ARG A 233 4.39 -3.19 -5.54
N SER A 234 3.65 -2.44 -6.35
CA SER A 234 4.12 -1.21 -6.98
C SER A 234 3.05 -0.12 -6.92
N VAL A 235 3.45 1.03 -6.37
CA VAL A 235 2.86 2.34 -6.53
C VAL A 235 3.95 3.25 -7.09
N HIS A 236 3.77 3.76 -8.31
CA HIS A 236 4.77 4.60 -8.96
C HIS A 236 4.77 6.03 -8.38
N ALA A 237 5.87 6.41 -7.73
CA ALA A 237 6.07 7.75 -7.17
C ALA A 237 6.56 8.71 -8.27
N ARG A 238 5.65 9.51 -8.84
CA ARG A 238 5.88 10.25 -10.10
C ARG A 238 7.00 11.28 -10.03
N ARG A 239 7.12 12.03 -8.92
CA ARG A 239 8.21 13.03 -8.76
C ARG A 239 9.55 12.43 -8.39
N LEU A 240 9.55 11.28 -7.69
CA LEU A 240 10.77 10.54 -7.33
C LEU A 240 11.22 9.59 -8.46
N ASN A 241 10.35 9.28 -9.42
CA ASN A 241 10.56 8.33 -10.52
C ASN A 241 11.04 6.93 -10.01
N VAL A 242 10.39 6.43 -8.96
CA VAL A 242 10.63 5.08 -8.41
C VAL A 242 9.31 4.41 -8.03
N ASP A 243 9.29 3.09 -8.08
CA ASP A 243 8.15 2.29 -7.63
C ASP A 243 8.28 1.95 -6.13
N ARG A 244 7.16 1.91 -5.41
CA ARG A 244 7.10 1.53 -3.99
C ARG A 244 6.20 0.33 -3.76
N SER A 245 6.68 -0.65 -3.01
CA SER A 245 5.80 -1.54 -2.27
C SER A 245 5.17 -0.78 -1.09
N ILE A 246 3.95 -1.16 -0.71
CA ILE A 246 3.20 -0.56 0.41
C ILE A 246 2.56 -1.69 1.21
N THR A 247 2.74 -1.67 2.52
CA THR A 247 2.08 -2.61 3.44
C THR A 247 0.86 -1.93 4.05
N LEU A 248 -0.28 -2.62 4.08
CA LEU A 248 -1.48 -2.16 4.77
C LEU A 248 -1.82 -3.08 5.92
N TYR A 249 -2.30 -2.51 7.03
CA TYR A 249 -3.13 -3.23 8.00
C TYR A 249 -4.59 -2.89 7.73
N LEU A 250 -5.41 -3.93 7.58
CA LEU A 250 -6.87 -3.84 7.52
C LEU A 250 -7.45 -4.41 8.81
N PRO A 251 -8.36 -3.69 9.49
CA PRO A 251 -8.83 -4.08 10.81
C PRO A 251 -9.82 -5.25 10.76
N ARG A 252 -10.04 -5.88 11.91
CA ARG A 252 -11.04 -6.96 12.11
C ARG A 252 -12.40 -6.61 11.48
N GLY A 253 -13.01 -7.59 10.83
CA GLY A 253 -14.31 -7.43 10.17
C GLY A 253 -14.31 -6.52 8.93
N TYR A 254 -13.15 -6.11 8.38
CA TYR A 254 -13.08 -5.31 7.15
C TYR A 254 -13.81 -6.00 5.99
N ASP A 255 -13.56 -7.28 5.76
CA ASP A 255 -14.15 -8.06 4.66
C ASP A 255 -15.62 -8.46 4.90
N THR A 256 -16.14 -8.34 6.12
CA THR A 256 -17.52 -8.72 6.49
C THR A 256 -18.46 -7.52 6.61
N ASN A 257 -17.91 -6.31 6.76
CA ASN A 257 -18.64 -5.04 6.87
C ASN A 257 -18.45 -4.15 5.62
N PRO A 258 -18.94 -4.54 4.42
CA PRO A 258 -18.65 -3.85 3.15
C PRO A 258 -19.18 -2.41 3.06
N SER A 259 -20.09 -2.01 3.96
CA SER A 259 -20.60 -0.64 4.08
C SER A 259 -19.83 0.24 5.07
N LYS A 260 -18.95 -0.33 5.90
CA LYS A 260 -18.17 0.42 6.89
C LYS A 260 -17.00 1.13 6.21
N ARG A 261 -16.66 2.33 6.69
CA ARG A 261 -15.51 3.12 6.26
C ARG A 261 -14.64 3.51 7.46
N TYR A 262 -13.34 3.57 7.22
CA TYR A 262 -12.30 3.55 8.25
C TYR A 262 -11.39 4.78 8.11
N PRO A 263 -10.98 5.45 9.20
CA PRO A 263 -9.90 6.43 9.17
C PRO A 263 -8.56 5.74 8.83
N VAL A 264 -7.56 6.51 8.43
CA VAL A 264 -6.29 6.00 7.91
C VAL A 264 -5.10 6.63 8.65
N LEU A 265 -4.16 5.79 9.08
CA LEU A 265 -2.84 6.17 9.58
C LEU A 265 -1.79 5.88 8.51
N TYR A 266 -1.11 6.90 8.02
CA TYR A 266 0.09 6.74 7.21
C TYR A 266 1.30 6.61 8.15
N MET A 267 2.13 5.58 7.94
CA MET A 267 3.31 5.34 8.76
C MET A 267 4.57 5.18 7.92
N HIS A 268 5.65 5.77 8.40
CA HIS A 268 6.99 5.64 7.82
C HIS A 268 7.69 4.37 8.33
N ASP A 269 8.83 4.03 7.73
CA ASP A 269 9.59 2.79 8.02
C ASP A 269 8.71 1.52 7.98
N GLY A 270 7.86 1.41 6.96
CA GLY A 270 6.87 0.33 6.77
C GLY A 270 7.40 -1.11 6.90
N ASN A 271 8.70 -1.30 6.66
CA ASN A 271 9.46 -2.52 6.90
C ASN A 271 9.53 -2.91 8.40
N ASN A 272 9.62 -1.95 9.32
CA ASN A 272 9.76 -2.19 10.77
C ASN A 272 8.41 -2.29 11.51
N LEU A 273 7.26 -2.16 10.84
CA LEU A 273 5.99 -1.90 11.53
C LEU A 273 5.25 -3.11 12.11
N PHE A 274 5.37 -4.30 11.53
CA PHE A 274 4.47 -5.43 11.81
C PHE A 274 5.20 -6.67 12.32
N ASP A 275 6.29 -7.09 11.67
CA ASP A 275 7.13 -8.21 12.12
C ASP A 275 8.59 -7.98 11.70
N ALA A 276 9.54 -8.32 12.58
CA ALA A 276 10.98 -8.13 12.39
C ALA A 276 11.64 -9.13 11.40
N HIS A 277 10.91 -10.17 10.99
CA HIS A 277 11.30 -11.09 9.92
C HIS A 277 10.98 -10.52 8.52
N GLN A 278 10.40 -9.33 8.40
CA GLN A 278 10.17 -8.72 7.09
C GLN A 278 11.48 -8.29 6.40
N PRO A 279 11.47 -8.19 5.06
CA PRO A 279 12.60 -7.66 4.29
C PRO A 279 13.06 -6.29 4.79
N ARG A 280 14.36 -6.15 5.05
CA ARG A 280 15.01 -4.90 5.50
C ARG A 280 14.48 -4.35 6.84
N SER A 281 13.94 -5.21 7.71
CA SER A 281 13.58 -4.82 9.09
C SER A 281 14.81 -4.46 9.93
N ALA A 282 14.59 -3.67 10.99
CA ALA A 282 15.44 -3.66 12.17
C ALA A 282 15.39 -5.01 12.92
N SER A 283 16.22 -5.18 13.95
CA SER A 283 16.26 -6.40 14.77
C SER A 283 15.02 -6.60 15.65
N GLU A 284 14.17 -5.58 15.77
CA GLU A 284 12.88 -5.59 16.45
C GLU A 284 11.85 -4.87 15.57
N SER A 285 10.56 -5.03 15.87
CA SER A 285 9.48 -4.35 15.13
C SER A 285 8.51 -3.65 16.07
N TRP A 286 7.66 -2.81 15.50
CA TRP A 286 6.69 -2.01 16.25
C TRP A 286 5.44 -2.80 16.69
N GLU A 287 5.14 -3.94 16.05
CA GLU A 287 3.93 -4.76 16.28
C GLU A 287 2.65 -3.87 16.29
N VAL A 288 2.54 -3.00 15.27
CA VAL A 288 1.45 -2.01 15.16
C VAL A 288 0.09 -2.69 15.01
N ASP A 289 0.03 -3.82 14.31
CA ASP A 289 -1.17 -4.62 14.12
C ASP A 289 -1.60 -5.38 15.38
N GLU A 290 -0.66 -5.93 16.17
CA GLU A 290 -0.98 -6.47 17.50
C GLU A 290 -1.53 -5.38 18.42
N THR A 291 -0.86 -4.22 18.45
CA THR A 291 -1.28 -3.06 19.26
C THR A 291 -2.65 -2.54 18.82
N ALA A 292 -2.91 -2.47 17.50
CA ALA A 292 -4.19 -2.09 16.93
C ALA A 292 -5.29 -3.09 17.32
N ASN A 293 -5.04 -4.40 17.13
CA ASN A 293 -5.99 -5.45 17.50
C ASN A 293 -6.38 -5.37 18.99
N ALA A 294 -5.39 -5.21 19.88
CA ALA A 294 -5.62 -5.15 21.33
C ALA A 294 -6.35 -3.88 21.79
N GLU A 295 -6.07 -2.71 21.20
CA GLU A 295 -6.78 -1.45 21.51
C GLU A 295 -8.20 -1.41 20.93
N ILE A 296 -8.41 -2.03 19.75
CA ILE A 296 -9.73 -2.19 19.12
C ILE A 296 -10.59 -3.20 19.90
N GLU A 297 -10.07 -4.38 20.23
CA GLU A 297 -10.81 -5.40 20.98
C GLU A 297 -11.24 -4.89 22.36
N ALA A 298 -10.38 -4.10 23.02
CA ALA A 298 -10.70 -3.47 24.29
C ALA A 298 -11.66 -2.26 24.17
N GLY A 299 -12.10 -1.88 22.97
CA GLY A 299 -12.99 -0.75 22.72
C GLY A 299 -12.40 0.62 23.10
N ARG A 300 -11.07 0.73 23.16
CA ARG A 300 -10.35 1.98 23.45
C ARG A 300 -10.01 2.77 22.18
N VAL A 301 -10.00 2.08 21.04
CA VAL A 301 -9.76 2.62 19.70
C VAL A 301 -10.85 2.10 18.75
N ARG A 302 -11.36 2.96 17.86
CA ARG A 302 -12.22 2.51 16.73
C ARG A 302 -11.38 1.88 15.63
N GLU A 303 -11.97 1.00 14.83
CA GLU A 303 -11.25 0.37 13.73
C GLU A 303 -10.75 1.39 12.69
N PHE A 304 -9.48 1.23 12.28
CA PHE A 304 -8.73 2.10 11.39
C PHE A 304 -7.83 1.27 10.45
N ILE A 305 -7.38 1.86 9.35
CA ILE A 305 -6.41 1.27 8.41
C ILE A 305 -5.03 1.86 8.70
N VAL A 306 -3.97 1.05 8.62
CA VAL A 306 -2.58 1.58 8.54
C VAL A 306 -2.08 1.42 7.10
N VAL A 307 -1.35 2.41 6.62
CA VAL A 307 -0.59 2.40 5.37
C VAL A 307 0.88 2.59 5.73
N GLY A 308 1.59 1.49 5.91
CA GLY A 308 3.02 1.44 6.14
C GLY A 308 3.79 1.62 4.84
N ILE A 309 4.67 2.63 4.80
CA ILE A 309 5.48 3.01 3.65
C ILE A 309 6.93 2.60 3.94
N PRO A 310 7.43 1.50 3.34
CA PRO A 310 8.80 1.06 3.54
C PRO A 310 9.82 2.15 3.18
N ASN A 311 10.92 2.18 3.94
CA ASN A 311 12.06 3.02 3.60
C ASN A 311 12.87 2.40 2.45
N ASN A 312 13.86 3.16 1.97
CA ASN A 312 14.81 2.71 0.95
C ASN A 312 16.21 3.23 1.27
N ASP A 313 17.14 2.94 0.37
CA ASP A 313 18.54 3.34 0.44
C ASP A 313 18.73 4.89 0.48
N ASN A 314 17.70 5.68 0.14
CA ASN A 314 17.65 7.14 0.23
C ASN A 314 16.81 7.66 1.43
N ARG A 315 16.62 6.87 2.50
CA ARG A 315 15.85 7.27 3.70
C ARG A 315 16.27 8.65 4.24
N LEU A 316 17.57 8.96 4.26
CA LEU A 316 18.08 10.25 4.74
C LEU A 316 17.64 11.41 3.83
N GLY A 317 17.65 11.22 2.51
CA GLY A 317 17.10 12.14 1.52
C GLY A 317 15.61 12.39 1.72
N GLU A 318 14.83 11.31 1.69
CA GLU A 318 13.37 11.34 1.61
C GLU A 318 12.68 11.76 2.92
N TYR A 319 13.29 11.49 4.08
CA TYR A 319 12.67 11.77 5.38
C TYR A 319 13.08 13.15 5.95
N THR A 320 13.70 14.01 5.15
CA THR A 320 14.23 15.30 5.63
C THR A 320 13.95 16.45 4.64
N PRO A 321 13.45 17.62 5.09
CA PRO A 321 13.11 18.73 4.21
C PRO A 321 14.30 19.62 3.84
N VAL A 322 15.42 19.48 4.57
CA VAL A 322 16.67 20.22 4.34
C VAL A 322 17.85 19.25 4.35
N ALA A 323 18.94 19.63 3.70
CA ALA A 323 20.18 18.87 3.77
C ALA A 323 20.92 19.10 5.10
N ASP A 324 21.67 18.11 5.56
CA ASP A 324 22.57 18.20 6.72
C ASP A 324 23.86 17.39 6.52
N GLU A 325 24.80 17.46 7.47
CA GLU A 325 26.03 16.64 7.47
C GLU A 325 25.84 15.35 8.29
N TYR A 326 25.83 14.21 7.61
CA TYR A 326 25.77 12.88 8.23
C TYR A 326 26.95 12.01 7.80
N GLU A 327 27.66 11.41 8.76
CA GLU A 327 28.86 10.57 8.53
C GLU A 327 29.92 11.22 7.60
N GLY A 328 30.05 12.55 7.64
CA GLY A 328 30.99 13.32 6.82
C GLY A 328 30.54 13.52 5.35
N SER A 329 29.26 13.32 5.05
CA SER A 329 28.63 13.56 3.75
C SER A 329 27.42 14.47 3.89
N THR A 330 27.21 15.36 2.91
CA THR A 330 25.96 16.13 2.81
C THR A 330 24.84 15.25 2.24
N VAL A 331 23.74 15.11 2.97
CA VAL A 331 22.57 14.29 2.62
C VAL A 331 21.28 14.99 3.05
N GLY A 332 20.12 14.57 2.54
CA GLY A 332 18.82 15.16 2.91
C GLY A 332 18.28 16.17 1.90
N GLY A 333 17.01 16.55 2.07
CA GLY A 333 16.33 17.58 1.26
C GLY A 333 15.34 17.09 0.20
N ASP A 334 15.08 15.79 0.07
CA ASP A 334 14.06 15.25 -0.85
C ASP A 334 12.65 15.23 -0.21
N GLY A 335 12.48 15.72 1.02
CA GLY A 335 11.23 15.66 1.79
C GLY A 335 10.00 16.20 1.06
N GLU A 336 10.12 17.24 0.23
CA GLU A 336 9.01 17.75 -0.60
C GLU A 336 8.57 16.74 -1.68
N LEU A 337 9.51 15.99 -2.26
CA LEU A 337 9.25 14.98 -3.29
C LEU A 337 8.57 13.74 -2.68
N TYR A 338 8.95 13.37 -1.46
CA TYR A 338 8.33 12.29 -0.70
C TYR A 338 6.95 12.68 -0.11
N ALA A 339 6.77 13.93 0.30
CA ALA A 339 5.46 14.48 0.66
C ALA A 339 4.49 14.48 -0.53
N ASP A 340 4.93 14.90 -1.71
CA ASP A 340 4.11 14.82 -2.93
C ASP A 340 3.76 13.38 -3.30
N PHE A 341 4.69 12.43 -3.20
CA PHE A 341 4.36 11.01 -3.39
C PHE A 341 3.19 10.57 -2.47
N ILE A 342 3.22 10.94 -1.19
CA ILE A 342 2.19 10.54 -0.23
C ILE A 342 0.85 11.20 -0.54
N VAL A 343 0.84 12.49 -0.87
CA VAL A 343 -0.40 13.28 -1.04
C VAL A 343 -0.98 13.19 -2.46
N SER A 344 -0.15 13.16 -3.49
CA SER A 344 -0.54 13.23 -4.91
C SER A 344 -0.62 11.87 -5.60
N ASP A 345 0.09 10.85 -5.12
CA ASP A 345 0.11 9.50 -5.71
C ASP A 345 -0.55 8.45 -4.80
N LEU A 346 -0.02 8.28 -3.58
CA LEU A 346 -0.40 7.20 -2.69
C LEU A 346 -1.80 7.39 -2.09
N LYS A 347 -2.09 8.53 -1.44
CA LYS A 347 -3.38 8.74 -0.80
C LYS A 347 -4.57 8.63 -1.77
N PRO A 348 -4.55 9.20 -2.99
CA PRO A 348 -5.61 9.00 -3.98
C PRO A 348 -5.81 7.53 -4.39
N LEU A 349 -4.73 6.73 -4.48
CA LEU A 349 -4.81 5.30 -4.75
C LEU A 349 -5.47 4.55 -3.58
N ILE A 350 -5.07 4.85 -2.34
CA ILE A 350 -5.63 4.24 -1.12
C ILE A 350 -7.12 4.59 -0.98
N ASP A 351 -7.49 5.86 -1.15
CA ASP A 351 -8.89 6.32 -1.09
C ASP A 351 -9.77 5.74 -2.23
N GLY A 352 -9.18 5.43 -3.38
CA GLY A 352 -9.84 4.78 -4.51
C GLY A 352 -10.01 3.26 -4.34
N ARG A 353 -9.03 2.58 -3.72
CA ARG A 353 -9.00 1.11 -3.58
C ARG A 353 -9.62 0.60 -2.28
N TYR A 354 -9.50 1.35 -1.18
CA TYR A 354 -9.92 0.92 0.16
C TYR A 354 -11.12 1.72 0.69
N ARG A 355 -11.81 1.17 1.70
CA ARG A 355 -12.99 1.81 2.30
C ARG A 355 -12.61 2.90 3.30
N THR A 356 -11.92 3.95 2.84
CA THR A 356 -11.42 5.04 3.68
C THR A 356 -12.49 6.06 4.09
N LEU A 357 -12.19 6.87 5.09
CA LEU A 357 -12.80 8.18 5.36
C LEU A 357 -11.80 9.26 4.90
N ALA A 358 -11.79 9.55 3.60
CA ALA A 358 -10.75 10.32 2.89
C ALA A 358 -10.47 11.78 3.36
N GLY A 359 -11.14 12.31 4.38
CA GLY A 359 -10.98 13.68 4.87
C GLY A 359 -9.88 13.84 5.94
N PRO A 360 -9.39 15.07 6.19
CA PRO A 360 -8.34 15.32 7.19
C PRO A 360 -8.79 14.92 8.60
N GLU A 361 -10.06 15.14 8.96
CA GLU A 361 -10.75 14.68 10.19
C GLU A 361 -10.74 13.14 10.41
N SER A 362 -10.11 12.38 9.53
CA SER A 362 -9.96 10.92 9.61
C SER A 362 -8.64 10.42 8.98
N THR A 363 -7.66 11.31 8.79
CA THR A 363 -6.36 11.01 8.20
C THR A 363 -5.23 11.46 9.15
N ALA A 364 -4.31 10.55 9.43
CA ALA A 364 -3.19 10.72 10.34
C ALA A 364 -1.84 10.36 9.69
N VAL A 365 -0.73 10.91 10.18
CA VAL A 365 0.65 10.58 9.78
C VAL A 365 1.55 10.41 11.01
N LEU A 366 2.43 9.39 11.03
CA LEU A 366 3.26 9.03 12.19
C LEU A 366 4.57 8.31 11.80
N GLY A 367 5.66 8.57 12.54
CA GLY A 367 6.89 7.80 12.49
C GLY A 367 7.81 8.09 13.67
N SER A 368 9.02 7.52 13.68
CA SER A 368 10.07 7.83 14.67
C SER A 368 11.34 8.38 14.04
N SER A 369 12.18 9.07 14.84
CA SER A 369 13.44 9.66 14.34
C SER A 369 13.16 10.58 13.13
N LEU A 370 13.86 10.40 12.01
CA LEU A 370 13.56 11.08 10.74
C LEU A 370 12.14 10.80 10.21
N GLY A 371 11.59 9.61 10.49
CA GLY A 371 10.18 9.28 10.23
C GLY A 371 9.20 10.19 11.00
N GLY A 372 9.60 10.71 12.16
CA GLY A 372 8.86 11.74 12.90
C GLY A 372 9.03 13.13 12.30
N VAL A 373 10.26 13.49 11.88
CA VAL A 373 10.55 14.75 11.18
C VAL A 373 9.69 14.88 9.92
N ILE A 374 9.67 13.85 9.07
CA ILE A 374 8.89 13.84 7.83
C ILE A 374 7.38 13.79 8.09
N SER A 375 6.92 13.12 9.17
CA SER A 375 5.51 13.16 9.58
C SER A 375 5.06 14.58 9.89
N PHE A 376 5.84 15.33 10.66
CA PHE A 376 5.54 16.72 10.98
C PHE A 376 5.64 17.62 9.75
N PHE A 377 6.66 17.46 8.90
CA PHE A 377 6.78 18.23 7.65
C PHE A 377 5.57 18.00 6.72
N ILE A 378 5.22 16.75 6.43
CA ILE A 378 4.05 16.37 5.61
C ILE A 378 2.76 16.94 6.21
N GLY A 379 2.59 16.79 7.53
CA GLY A 379 1.40 17.27 8.22
C GLY A 379 1.24 18.79 8.17
N LEU A 380 2.34 19.52 8.38
CA LEU A 380 2.35 20.98 8.42
C LEU A 380 2.24 21.62 7.04
N GLU A 381 2.80 21.03 5.98
CA GLU A 381 2.60 21.52 4.61
C GLU A 381 1.25 21.09 4.00
N HIS A 382 0.58 20.09 4.58
CA HIS A 382 -0.68 19.56 4.04
C HIS A 382 -1.83 19.47 5.07
N PRO A 383 -2.22 20.57 5.74
CA PRO A 383 -3.31 20.59 6.72
C PRO A 383 -4.70 20.25 6.14
N GLN A 384 -4.91 20.47 4.84
CA GLN A 384 -6.09 19.99 4.11
C GLN A 384 -6.16 18.46 4.01
N THR A 385 -5.05 17.77 4.22
CA THR A 385 -4.90 16.32 4.06
C THR A 385 -4.78 15.59 5.39
N PHE A 386 -4.01 16.14 6.34
CA PHE A 386 -3.72 15.51 7.64
C PHE A 386 -4.18 16.40 8.79
N LYS A 387 -5.12 15.90 9.61
CA LYS A 387 -5.42 16.55 10.90
C LYS A 387 -4.51 16.05 12.01
N TYR A 388 -4.16 14.77 11.98
CA TYR A 388 -3.43 14.11 13.05
C TYR A 388 -1.97 13.88 12.61
N ILE A 389 -1.03 14.29 13.46
CA ILE A 389 0.40 14.29 13.17
C ILE A 389 1.10 13.68 14.38
N GLY A 390 2.11 12.83 14.18
CA GLY A 390 2.87 12.27 15.29
C GLY A 390 4.33 12.01 14.97
N GLY A 391 5.15 12.09 16.01
CA GLY A 391 6.58 11.86 15.94
C GLY A 391 7.09 11.29 17.27
N MET A 392 7.89 10.23 17.19
CA MET A 392 8.45 9.52 18.35
C MET A 392 9.98 9.58 18.30
N SER A 393 10.61 10.11 19.33
CA SER A 393 12.06 10.34 19.38
C SER A 393 12.57 11.11 18.15
N SER A 394 11.91 12.21 17.79
CA SER A 394 12.07 12.84 16.47
C SER A 394 13.30 13.76 16.43
N THR A 395 14.14 13.59 15.42
CA THR A 395 15.41 14.34 15.21
C THR A 395 15.12 15.73 14.62
N PHE A 396 14.39 16.58 15.35
CA PHE A 396 13.88 17.86 14.84
C PHE A 396 14.97 18.91 14.58
N ASP A 397 16.16 18.72 15.14
CA ASP A 397 17.42 19.46 14.96
C ASP A 397 18.08 19.28 13.58
N TRP A 398 17.58 18.34 12.77
CA TRP A 398 18.15 18.05 11.45
C TRP A 398 18.24 19.29 10.55
N GLY A 399 19.43 19.53 10.02
CA GLY A 399 19.85 20.71 9.27
C GLY A 399 20.84 21.59 10.04
N SER A 400 20.93 21.43 11.36
CA SER A 400 21.72 22.29 12.25
C SER A 400 23.23 22.22 12.02
N ALA A 401 23.80 21.07 11.62
CA ALA A 401 25.25 20.96 11.42
C ALA A 401 25.73 21.76 10.18
N LEU A 402 24.88 21.89 9.15
CA LEU A 402 25.09 22.81 8.02
C LEU A 402 24.57 24.24 8.26
N GLY A 403 23.90 24.50 9.38
CA GLY A 403 23.27 25.80 9.66
C GLY A 403 22.04 26.09 8.78
N ASN A 404 21.39 25.05 8.26
CA ASN A 404 20.07 25.14 7.65
C ASN A 404 18.99 25.28 8.74
N PRO A 405 17.84 25.93 8.45
CA PRO A 405 16.76 26.06 9.43
C PRO A 405 16.19 24.67 9.75
N THR A 406 16.18 24.34 11.04
CA THR A 406 15.60 23.12 11.60
C THR A 406 14.08 23.07 11.41
N LEU A 407 13.41 21.97 11.77
CA LEU A 407 11.95 21.95 11.70
C LEU A 407 11.29 22.99 12.63
N PRO A 408 11.75 23.17 13.90
CA PRO A 408 11.34 24.29 14.74
C PRO A 408 11.53 25.67 14.09
N ASP A 409 12.72 25.96 13.53
CA ASP A 409 13.00 27.25 12.88
C ASP A 409 12.03 27.57 11.73
N GLN A 410 11.71 26.56 10.90
CA GLN A 410 10.83 26.72 9.73
C GLN A 410 9.40 27.12 10.13
N TYR A 411 8.92 26.66 11.28
CA TYR A 411 7.53 26.83 11.70
C TYR A 411 7.30 27.87 12.81
N ALA A 412 8.35 28.33 13.51
CA ALA A 412 8.23 29.32 14.59
C ALA A 412 7.53 30.64 14.20
N GLU A 413 7.72 31.10 12.96
CA GLU A 413 7.13 32.34 12.44
C GLU A 413 5.88 32.11 11.55
N MET A 414 5.34 30.89 11.50
CA MET A 414 4.21 30.54 10.62
C MET A 414 2.86 30.93 11.27
N PRO A 415 2.16 31.98 10.78
CA PRO A 415 1.16 32.71 11.57
C PRO A 415 -0.22 32.05 11.64
N ASP A 416 -0.47 31.00 10.87
CA ASP A 416 -1.77 30.35 10.75
C ASP A 416 -1.86 28.99 11.47
N LEU A 417 -0.76 28.48 12.05
CA LEU A 417 -0.66 27.16 12.68
C LEU A 417 -1.82 26.83 13.63
N ALA A 418 -2.09 27.67 14.64
CA ALA A 418 -3.22 27.45 15.57
C ALA A 418 -4.60 27.56 14.92
N SER A 419 -4.72 28.20 13.74
CA SER A 419 -5.98 28.27 13.01
C SER A 419 -6.31 26.99 12.23
N ARG A 420 -5.29 26.15 11.95
CA ARG A 420 -5.44 24.87 11.24
C ARG A 420 -6.15 23.79 12.06
N ARG A 421 -6.08 23.88 13.41
CA ARG A 421 -6.68 22.91 14.35
C ARG A 421 -6.24 21.46 14.09
N GLN A 422 -4.93 21.31 13.88
CA GLN A 422 -4.27 20.01 13.77
C GLN A 422 -3.88 19.51 15.15
N VAL A 423 -3.80 18.19 15.30
CA VAL A 423 -3.56 17.48 16.55
C VAL A 423 -2.23 16.75 16.46
N TYR A 424 -1.31 17.10 17.37
CA TYR A 424 0.09 16.71 17.36
C TYR A 424 0.39 15.74 18.52
N TYR A 425 1.05 14.62 18.19
CA TYR A 425 1.62 13.67 19.13
C TYR A 425 3.14 13.85 19.17
N LEU A 426 3.68 14.33 20.28
CA LEU A 426 5.11 14.48 20.52
C LEU A 426 5.54 13.50 21.61
N ASP A 427 6.49 12.63 21.29
CA ASP A 427 6.94 11.56 22.18
C ASP A 427 8.46 11.41 22.12
N SER A 428 9.08 11.15 23.26
CA SER A 428 10.51 10.81 23.38
C SER A 428 10.75 9.85 24.55
N GLY A 429 11.87 9.13 24.51
CA GLY A 429 12.41 8.35 25.63
C GLY A 429 13.51 9.12 26.37
N GLY A 430 14.56 8.41 26.79
CA GLY A 430 15.79 9.02 27.34
C GLY A 430 15.51 10.02 28.47
N GLY A 431 15.85 11.30 28.26
CA GLY A 431 15.62 12.39 29.22
C GLY A 431 16.64 13.53 29.17
N PRO A 432 16.49 14.55 30.02
CA PRO A 432 17.44 15.67 30.13
C PRO A 432 18.76 15.23 30.78
N GLU A 433 19.77 16.11 30.75
CA GLU A 433 21.02 15.91 31.50
C GLU A 433 20.79 15.76 33.03
N GLN A 434 21.79 15.22 33.73
CA GLN A 434 21.70 14.99 35.19
C GLN A 434 21.55 16.28 36.02
N ASP A 435 21.88 17.44 35.45
CA ASP A 435 21.65 18.75 36.06
C ASP A 435 20.32 19.42 35.63
N GLY A 436 19.56 18.76 34.74
CA GLY A 436 18.30 19.23 34.19
C GLY A 436 18.43 20.13 32.95
N THR A 437 19.63 20.26 32.36
CA THR A 437 19.82 21.03 31.12
C THR A 437 19.44 20.26 29.85
N CYS A 438 19.24 21.01 28.78
CA CYS A 438 18.99 20.54 27.42
C CYS A 438 19.93 21.25 26.42
N PRO A 439 21.21 20.87 26.34
CA PRO A 439 22.10 21.32 25.28
C PRO A 439 22.01 20.36 24.07
N SER A 440 21.43 20.83 22.95
CA SER A 440 21.35 20.20 21.61
C SER A 440 21.82 18.74 21.58
N ASP A 441 20.87 17.81 21.63
CA ASP A 441 21.18 16.39 21.82
C ASP A 441 21.97 15.86 20.60
N GLY A 442 23.00 15.05 20.87
CA GLY A 442 23.78 14.39 19.84
C GLY A 442 23.28 12.96 19.64
N PRO A 443 23.35 12.37 18.42
CA PRO A 443 22.75 11.06 18.11
C PRO A 443 23.36 9.84 18.84
N ASN A 444 24.16 10.05 19.89
CA ASN A 444 24.85 9.03 20.69
C ASN A 444 24.89 9.31 22.21
N ASP A 445 24.17 10.32 22.73
CA ASP A 445 24.20 10.64 24.18
C ASP A 445 23.20 9.85 25.03
N GLY A 446 22.24 9.17 24.41
CA GLY A 446 21.23 8.34 25.06
C GLY A 446 19.95 9.09 25.50
N ARG A 447 19.78 10.35 25.11
CA ARG A 447 18.62 11.19 25.48
C ARG A 447 17.36 10.95 24.64
N ASP A 448 17.47 10.20 23.54
CA ASP A 448 16.35 9.79 22.68
C ASP A 448 15.57 10.99 22.07
N ASN A 449 16.31 12.02 21.68
CA ASN A 449 15.86 13.30 21.11
C ASN A 449 14.84 14.02 22.00
N TYR A 450 15.13 14.05 23.31
CA TYR A 450 14.22 14.60 24.32
C TYR A 450 14.13 16.11 24.23
N CYS A 451 15.27 16.78 24.04
CA CYS A 451 15.35 18.24 24.06
C CYS A 451 14.75 18.88 22.80
N GLU A 452 14.90 18.23 21.65
CA GLU A 452 14.39 18.63 20.33
C GLU A 452 12.88 18.43 20.27
N THR A 453 12.38 17.37 20.92
CA THR A 453 10.94 17.14 21.13
C THR A 453 10.32 18.25 21.99
N LEU A 454 11.05 18.77 23.00
CA LEU A 454 10.61 19.93 23.78
C LEU A 454 10.70 21.25 22.99
N GLU A 455 11.69 21.43 22.11
CA GLU A 455 11.81 22.62 21.26
C GLU A 455 10.68 22.70 20.23
N MET A 456 10.37 21.58 19.56
CA MET A 456 9.24 21.51 18.64
C MET A 456 7.89 21.71 19.37
N LYS A 457 7.76 21.20 20.60
CA LYS A 457 6.61 21.51 21.47
C LYS A 457 6.52 23.01 21.76
N GLY A 458 7.62 23.64 22.16
CA GLY A 458 7.69 25.07 22.47
C GLY A 458 7.36 25.97 21.27
N THR A 459 7.75 25.53 20.07
CA THR A 459 7.41 26.17 18.79
C THR A 459 5.90 26.20 18.55
N LEU A 460 5.21 25.07 18.75
CA LEU A 460 3.76 24.99 18.60
C LEU A 460 3.02 25.78 19.70
N GLU A 461 3.52 25.75 20.94
CA GLU A 461 2.99 26.57 22.04
C GLU A 461 3.15 28.08 21.79
N ALA A 462 4.28 28.52 21.20
CA ALA A 462 4.51 29.90 20.82
C ALA A 462 3.54 30.38 19.73
N ALA A 463 3.17 29.49 18.80
CA ALA A 463 2.12 29.72 17.82
C ALA A 463 0.69 29.74 18.42
N GLY A 464 0.54 29.53 19.74
CA GLY A 464 -0.74 29.59 20.46
C GLY A 464 -1.53 28.27 20.50
N ILE A 465 -0.89 27.14 20.18
CA ILE A 465 -1.52 25.81 20.19
C ILE A 465 -1.57 25.26 21.62
N SER A 466 -2.69 24.61 22.00
CA SER A 466 -2.94 24.19 23.38
C SER A 466 -2.34 22.81 23.71
N THR A 467 -1.40 22.75 24.66
CA THR A 467 -0.89 21.49 25.23
C THR A 467 -1.76 20.92 26.35
N TYR A 468 -1.82 19.60 26.45
CA TYR A 468 -2.18 18.91 27.69
C TYR A 468 -1.02 18.97 28.69
N PRO A 469 -1.26 19.02 30.01
CA PRO A 469 -0.27 18.64 31.02
C PRO A 469 0.19 17.18 30.89
N LEU A 470 1.35 16.87 31.48
CA LEU A 470 1.92 15.53 31.58
C LEU A 470 1.12 14.63 32.52
N ASP A 471 -0.02 14.09 32.07
CA ASP A 471 -0.78 13.08 32.82
C ASP A 471 -0.47 11.65 32.31
N PRO A 472 0.25 10.83 33.10
CA PRO A 472 0.55 9.44 32.74
C PRO A 472 -0.69 8.52 32.72
N ASN A 473 -1.80 8.93 33.35
CA ASN A 473 -3.03 8.13 33.52
C ASN A 473 -4.21 8.66 32.68
N ALA A 474 -3.94 9.41 31.60
CA ALA A 474 -4.95 9.90 30.68
C ALA A 474 -5.52 8.78 29.78
N ASP A 475 -6.14 7.76 30.39
CA ASP A 475 -6.92 6.71 29.74
C ASP A 475 -8.13 7.24 28.96
N ARG A 476 -8.41 8.54 29.10
CA ARG A 476 -9.30 9.33 28.23
C ARG A 476 -8.59 10.63 27.91
N LEU A 477 -8.43 10.94 26.63
CA LEU A 477 -7.77 12.15 26.17
C LEU A 477 -8.74 13.34 26.22
N GLN A 478 -9.16 13.71 27.43
CA GLN A 478 -10.05 14.83 27.70
C GLN A 478 -9.33 15.96 28.46
N PRO A 479 -9.65 17.25 28.21
CA PRO A 479 -10.72 17.73 27.31
C PRO A 479 -10.42 17.51 25.83
N ASP A 480 -11.47 17.50 25.02
CA ASP A 480 -11.41 17.32 23.56
C ASP A 480 -10.87 18.58 22.82
N ASP A 481 -10.73 19.71 23.53
CA ASP A 481 -10.21 20.99 23.04
C ASP A 481 -8.66 21.07 23.11
N ILE A 482 -7.96 20.01 22.72
CA ILE A 482 -6.50 19.89 22.88
C ILE A 482 -5.83 19.44 21.59
N ASP A 483 -4.82 20.23 21.21
CA ASP A 483 -4.10 20.09 19.95
C ASP A 483 -2.68 19.54 20.14
N ILE A 484 -2.01 19.67 21.30
CA ILE A 484 -0.73 18.99 21.57
C ILE A 484 -0.87 17.97 22.71
N TYR A 485 -0.55 16.71 22.41
CA TYR A 485 -0.27 15.68 23.40
C TYR A 485 1.24 15.42 23.43
N HIS A 486 1.87 15.64 24.59
CA HIS A 486 3.28 15.35 24.80
C HIS A 486 3.48 14.23 25.83
N TRP A 487 4.31 13.25 25.50
CA TRP A 487 4.71 12.17 26.40
C TRP A 487 6.22 12.01 26.44
N TRP A 488 6.75 11.68 27.62
CA TRP A 488 8.15 11.32 27.80
C TRP A 488 8.26 10.02 28.60
N GLN A 489 9.11 9.10 28.17
CA GLN A 489 9.38 7.83 28.83
C GLN A 489 10.81 7.76 29.40
N PRO A 490 11.00 8.02 30.70
CA PRO A 490 12.34 8.09 31.30
C PRO A 490 13.18 6.83 31.06
N ASN A 491 14.38 7.01 30.52
CA ASN A 491 15.38 5.98 30.21
C ASN A 491 14.97 4.95 29.14
N ALA A 492 13.91 5.19 28.35
CA ALA A 492 13.66 4.34 27.17
C ALA A 492 14.72 4.65 26.07
N PRO A 493 15.38 3.64 25.48
CA PRO A 493 16.34 3.85 24.39
C PRO A 493 15.65 4.19 23.06
N HIS A 494 16.41 4.76 22.13
CA HIS A 494 16.01 5.01 20.74
C HIS A 494 15.90 3.69 19.94
N SER A 495 14.77 2.99 20.04
CA SER A 495 14.55 1.71 19.35
C SER A 495 13.08 1.34 19.10
N GLU A 496 12.87 0.40 18.17
CA GLU A 496 11.56 -0.14 17.79
C GLU A 496 10.76 -0.69 18.98
N ALA A 497 11.38 -1.42 19.91
CA ALA A 497 10.70 -1.89 21.11
C ALA A 497 10.27 -0.76 22.06
N SER A 498 11.05 0.33 22.13
CA SER A 498 10.68 1.52 22.90
C SER A 498 9.49 2.25 22.28
N TRP A 499 9.40 2.33 20.96
CA TRP A 499 8.27 2.94 20.25
C TRP A 499 7.03 2.06 20.32
N ARG A 500 7.15 0.75 20.07
CA ARG A 500 6.13 -0.29 20.31
C ARG A 500 5.46 -0.14 21.67
N ALA A 501 6.26 -0.09 22.74
CA ALA A 501 5.79 0.02 24.12
C ALA A 501 4.95 1.30 24.41
N ARG A 502 4.95 2.27 23.51
CA ARG A 502 4.21 3.54 23.61
C ARG A 502 3.16 3.72 22.51
N MET A 503 3.15 2.86 21.48
CA MET A 503 2.32 2.97 20.26
C MET A 503 0.80 3.00 20.54
N PHE A 504 0.33 2.47 21.66
CA PHE A 504 -1.07 2.61 22.07
C PHE A 504 -1.50 4.09 22.29
N ARG A 505 -0.56 4.98 22.64
CA ARG A 505 -0.86 6.40 22.94
C ARG A 505 -1.30 7.20 21.70
N PRO A 506 -0.55 7.24 20.58
CA PRO A 506 -1.01 7.94 19.37
C PRO A 506 -2.28 7.30 18.80
N LEU A 507 -2.43 5.97 18.87
CA LEU A 507 -3.64 5.29 18.40
C LEU A 507 -4.90 5.74 19.16
N ARG A 508 -4.85 5.80 20.51
CA ARG A 508 -5.96 6.35 21.31
C ARG A 508 -6.23 7.83 21.02
N LEU A 509 -5.20 8.63 20.72
CA LEU A 509 -5.35 10.05 20.38
C LEU A 509 -6.07 10.25 19.04
N PHE A 510 -5.62 9.56 17.99
CA PHE A 510 -6.06 9.72 16.61
C PHE A 510 -7.40 9.02 16.33
N PHE A 511 -7.63 7.85 16.95
CA PHE A 511 -8.74 6.96 16.63
C PHE A 511 -9.61 6.66 17.86
N ARG A 512 -10.07 7.72 18.52
CA ARG A 512 -11.07 7.67 19.60
C ARG A 512 -12.36 6.94 19.11
N PRO A 513 -13.03 6.14 19.96
CA PRO A 513 -14.23 5.36 19.59
C PRO A 513 -15.37 6.14 18.93
#